data_AF-A0A6A4AWV7-F1
#
_entry.id   AF-A0A6A4AWV7-F1
#
_cell.length_a   1.000
_cell.length_b   1.000
_cell.length_c   1.000
_cell.angle_alpha   90.00
_cell.angle_beta   90.00
_cell.angle_gamma   90.00
#
_symmetry.space_group_name_H-M   'P 1'
#
loop_
_entity.id
_entity.type
_entity.pdbx_description
1 polymer ?
#
loop_
_entity_poly.entity_id
_entity_poly.type
_entity_poly.pdbx_seq_one_letter_code
_entity_poly.pdbx_strand_id
1 'polypeptide(L)'
;MAPDAKILFITPPLVDDEVQQKHAESYKGVMKGMVAHSNEMAGIYARACVDTANLLALPVLDLHSYFNNMAEYTRKHVQCAPKL
;
A
#
# COMPACT_ATOMS: atom_id res chain seq x y z
N MET A 1 20.01 -16.60 -23.50
CA MET A 1 19.07 -17.06 -22.45
C MET A 1 18.39 -15.84 -21.89
N ALA A 2 17.06 -15.78 -21.91
CA ALA A 2 16.33 -14.80 -21.10
C ALA A 2 16.40 -15.27 -19.63
N PRO A 3 16.45 -14.37 -18.64
CA PRO A 3 16.60 -14.78 -17.23
C PRO A 3 15.36 -15.54 -16.73
N ASP A 4 15.55 -16.66 -16.03
CA ASP A 4 14.50 -17.47 -15.37
C ASP A 4 13.94 -16.83 -14.09
N ALA A 5 14.21 -15.55 -13.87
CA ALA A 5 13.81 -14.83 -12.67
C ALA A 5 12.28 -14.80 -12.55
N LYS A 6 11.77 -15.17 -11.37
CA LYS A 6 10.36 -15.01 -11.04
C LYS A 6 10.15 -13.61 -10.48
N ILE A 7 9.23 -12.86 -11.09
CA ILE A 7 8.88 -11.50 -10.70
C ILE A 7 7.48 -11.52 -10.10
N LEU A 8 7.32 -10.83 -8.96
CA LEU A 8 6.05 -10.60 -8.29
C LEU A 8 5.89 -9.10 -8.07
N PHE A 9 4.78 -8.53 -8.52
CA PHE A 9 4.38 -7.18 -8.16
C PHE A 9 3.67 -7.19 -6.82
N ILE A 10 3.99 -6.23 -5.96
CA ILE A 10 3.29 -6.02 -4.68
C ILE A 10 2.86 -4.57 -4.67
N THR A 11 1.56 -4.31 -4.55
CA THR A 11 1.06 -2.94 -4.47
C THR A 11 1.42 -2.32 -3.11
N PRO A 12 1.57 -0.99 -3.01
CA PRO A 12 1.54 -0.34 -1.70
C PRO A 12 0.27 -0.75 -0.93
N PRO A 13 0.34 -0.98 0.39
CA PRO A 13 -0.86 -1.23 1.19
C PRO A 13 -1.71 0.04 1.33
N LEU A 14 -2.84 -0.07 2.04
CA LEU A 14 -3.62 1.09 2.47
C LEU A 14 -2.77 2.06 3.29
N VAL A 15 -2.97 3.36 3.08
CA VAL A 15 -2.44 4.42 3.94
C VAL A 15 -3.58 4.91 4.83
N ASP A 16 -3.33 5.03 6.13
CA ASP A 16 -4.28 5.63 7.08
C ASP A 16 -4.12 7.15 7.06
N ASP A 17 -5.01 7.84 6.35
CA ASP A 17 -4.96 9.30 6.14
C ASP A 17 -5.08 10.07 7.47
N GLU A 18 -5.84 9.56 8.45
CA GLU A 18 -5.96 10.20 9.76
C GLU A 18 -4.65 10.15 10.54
N VAL A 19 -3.94 9.01 10.47
CA VAL A 19 -2.61 8.88 11.08
C VAL A 19 -1.60 9.79 10.38
N GLN A 20 -1.64 9.89 9.05
CA GLN A 20 -0.76 10.79 8.30
C GLN A 20 -1.02 12.26 8.64
N GLN A 21 -2.29 12.66 8.81
CA GLN A 21 -2.66 14.00 9.25
C GLN A 21 -2.11 14.30 10.66
N LYS A 22 -2.27 13.38 11.61
CA LYS A 22 -1.70 13.52 12.97
C LYS A 22 -0.18 13.66 12.94
N HIS A 23 0.50 12.92 12.08
CA HIS A 23 1.95 13.06 11.89
C HIS A 23 2.31 14.44 11.32
N ALA A 24 1.58 14.92 10.31
CA ALA A 24 1.79 16.24 9.71
C ALA A 24 1.68 17.37 10.75
N GLU A 25 0.73 17.27 11.67
CA GLU A 25 0.54 18.23 12.77
C GLU A 25 1.68 18.20 13.80
N SER A 26 2.30 17.04 14.01
CA SER A 26 3.43 16.86 14.92
C SER A 26 4.76 17.39 14.37
N TYR A 27 4.87 17.56 13.05
CA TYR A 27 6.11 18.01 12.42
C TYR A 27 6.43 19.47 12.76
N LYS A 28 7.72 19.79 12.72
CA LYS A 28 8.26 21.14 12.97
C LYS A 28 8.94 21.69 11.72
N GLY A 29 9.07 23.02 11.67
CA GLY A 29 9.74 23.69 10.54
C GLY A 29 8.96 23.54 9.24
N VAL A 30 9.67 23.40 8.13
CA VAL A 30 9.10 23.42 6.77
C VAL A 30 8.11 22.29 6.48
N MET A 31 8.15 21.21 7.25
CA MET A 31 7.26 20.05 7.08
C MET A 31 5.98 20.16 7.92
N LYS A 32 5.82 21.19 8.76
CA LYS A 32 4.66 21.35 9.62
C LYS A 32 3.38 21.46 8.77
N GLY A 33 2.42 20.57 9.04
CA GLY A 33 1.15 20.50 8.33
C GLY A 33 1.23 19.84 6.94
N MET A 34 2.39 19.33 6.53
CA MET A 34 2.52 18.61 5.27
C MET A 34 2.23 17.12 5.44
N VAL A 35 1.20 16.64 4.76
CA VAL A 35 0.87 15.21 4.65
C VAL A 35 1.79 14.58 3.60
N ALA A 36 2.61 13.62 4.00
CA ALA A 36 3.61 12.99 3.13
C ALA A 36 3.01 11.92 2.19
N HIS A 37 1.97 11.23 2.65
CA HIS A 37 1.32 10.14 1.92
C HIS A 37 -0.19 10.22 2.11
N SER A 38 -0.94 9.87 1.06
CA SER A 38 -2.39 9.67 1.14
C SER A 38 -2.79 8.32 0.55
N ASN A 39 -3.92 7.79 0.98
CA ASN A 39 -4.48 6.55 0.46
C ASN A 39 -4.86 6.69 -1.02
N GLU A 40 -5.35 7.86 -1.43
CA GLU A 40 -5.62 8.17 -2.83
C GLU A 40 -4.36 8.04 -3.70
N MET A 41 -3.24 8.66 -3.28
CA MET A 41 -1.98 8.57 -4.00
C MET A 41 -1.45 7.14 -4.01
N ALA A 42 -1.52 6.41 -2.89
CA ALA A 42 -1.17 4.99 -2.83
C ALA A 42 -1.99 4.16 -3.83
N GLY A 43 -3.27 4.49 -4.01
CA GLY A 43 -4.16 3.85 -4.99
C GLY A 43 -3.75 4.09 -6.44
N ILE A 44 -3.19 5.26 -6.78
CA ILE A 44 -2.62 5.52 -8.12
C ILE A 44 -1.45 4.57 -8.39
N TYR A 45 -0.52 4.44 -7.44
CA TYR A 45 0.61 3.52 -7.57
C TYR A 45 0.17 2.06 -7.60
N ALA A 46 -0.81 1.68 -6.78
CA ALA A 46 -1.37 0.33 -6.78
C ALA A 46 -1.97 -0.05 -8.15
N ARG A 47 -2.75 0.85 -8.76
CA ARG A 47 -3.27 0.66 -10.12
C ARG A 47 -2.15 0.46 -11.14
N ALA A 48 -1.12 1.31 -11.10
CA ALA A 48 0.03 1.15 -12.00
C ALA A 48 0.73 -0.21 -11.85
N CYS A 49 0.88 -0.73 -10.62
CA CYS A 49 1.41 -2.06 -10.38
C CYS A 49 0.52 -3.17 -10.97
N VAL A 50 -0.80 -3.10 -10.75
CA VAL A 50 -1.77 -4.09 -11.26
C VAL A 50 -1.82 -4.07 -12.79
N ASP A 51 -1.93 -2.89 -13.40
CA ASP A 51 -1.98 -2.73 -14.85
C ASP A 51 -0.70 -3.25 -15.53
N THR A 52 0.47 -2.94 -14.95
CA THR A 52 1.76 -3.44 -15.45
C THR A 52 1.88 -4.95 -15.31
N ALA A 53 1.49 -5.52 -14.17
CA ALA A 53 1.52 -6.95 -13.96
C ALA A 53 0.61 -7.69 -14.95
N ASN A 54 -0.60 -7.17 -15.17
CA ASN A 54 -1.54 -7.72 -16.14
C ASN A 54 -0.99 -7.66 -17.58
N LEU A 55 -0.42 -6.52 -17.98
CA LEU A 55 0.20 -6.35 -19.30
C LEU A 55 1.32 -7.37 -19.55
N LEU A 56 2.12 -7.66 -18.53
CA LEU A 56 3.27 -8.57 -18.62
C LEU A 56 2.92 -10.03 -18.31
N ALA A 57 1.66 -10.34 -18.00
CA ALA A 57 1.20 -11.64 -17.52
C ALA A 57 2.00 -12.14 -16.30
N LEU A 58 2.32 -11.23 -15.37
CA LEU A 58 3.03 -11.50 -14.12
C LEU A 58 2.07 -11.51 -12.93
N PRO A 59 2.38 -12.26 -11.86
CA PRO A 59 1.57 -12.24 -10.65
C PRO A 59 1.64 -10.89 -9.94
N VAL A 60 0.52 -10.50 -9.31
CA VAL A 60 0.41 -9.32 -8.45
C VAL A 60 -0.26 -9.67 -7.13
N LEU A 61 0.33 -9.22 -6.03
CA LEU A 61 -0.26 -9.20 -4.71
C LEU A 61 -0.83 -7.79 -4.44
N ASP A 62 -2.14 -7.64 -4.64
CA ASP A 62 -2.84 -6.37 -4.45
C ASP A 62 -3.24 -6.15 -2.99
N LEU A 63 -2.26 -5.68 -2.21
CA LEU A 63 -2.47 -5.31 -0.81
C LEU A 63 -3.35 -4.06 -0.67
N HIS A 64 -3.35 -3.17 -1.66
CA HIS A 64 -4.10 -1.92 -1.57
C HIS A 64 -5.60 -2.21 -1.53
N SER A 65 -6.11 -2.93 -2.53
CA SER A 65 -7.51 -3.33 -2.60
C SER A 65 -7.87 -4.25 -1.44
N TYR A 66 -6.99 -5.19 -1.10
CA TYR A 66 -7.22 -6.12 0.01
C TYR A 66 -7.49 -5.39 1.34
N PHE A 67 -6.61 -4.46 1.73
CA PHE A 67 -6.79 -3.72 3.00
C PHE A 67 -7.90 -2.68 2.93
N ASN A 68 -8.13 -2.01 1.79
CA ASN A 68 -9.25 -1.08 1.63
C ASN A 68 -10.61 -1.79 1.79
N ASN A 69 -10.73 -3.04 1.34
CA ASN A 69 -11.95 -3.84 1.46
C ASN A 69 -12.16 -4.47 2.85
N MET A 70 -11.18 -4.39 3.75
CA MET A 70 -11.38 -4.84 5.14
C MET A 70 -12.14 -3.82 5.96
N ALA A 71 -12.96 -4.30 6.90
CA ALA A 71 -13.45 -3.48 8.00
C ALA A 71 -12.28 -2.89 8.80
N GLU A 72 -12.42 -1.63 9.21
CA GLU A 72 -11.36 -0.88 9.91
C GLU A 72 -10.89 -1.60 11.17
N TYR A 73 -11.81 -2.17 11.96
CA TYR A 73 -11.47 -2.94 13.16
C TYR A 73 -10.56 -4.11 12.81
N THR A 74 -10.91 -4.93 11.82
CA THR A 74 -10.09 -6.06 11.38
C THR A 74 -8.72 -5.59 10.90
N ARG A 75 -8.67 -4.49 10.14
CA ARG A 75 -7.43 -3.93 9.60
C ARG A 75 -6.46 -3.49 10.69
N LYS A 76 -6.96 -2.84 11.75
CA LYS A 76 -6.16 -2.39 12.90
C LYS A 76 -5.71 -3.53 13.82
N HIS A 77 -6.31 -4.72 13.66
CA HIS A 77 -6.04 -5.91 14.47
C HIS A 77 -5.62 -7.10 13.60
N VAL A 78 -4.98 -6.85 12.46
CA VAL A 78 -4.42 -7.92 11.61
C VAL A 78 -3.45 -8.73 12.46
N GLN A 79 -3.86 -9.95 12.79
CA GLN A 79 -2.98 -10.91 13.46
C GLN A 79 -2.08 -11.53 12.40
N CYS A 80 -0.78 -11.59 12.68
CA CYS A 80 0.07 -12.52 11.95
C CYS A 80 -0.51 -13.92 12.14
N ALA A 81 -0.73 -14.65 11.04
CA ALA A 81 -1.12 -16.04 11.12
C ALA A 81 -0.15 -16.78 12.06
N PRO A 82 -0.64 -17.73 12.89
CA PRO A 82 0.25 -18.51 13.73
C PRO A 82 1.35 -19.12 12.84
N LYS A 83 2.60 -18.97 13.27
CA LYS A 83 3.73 -19.62 12.59
C LYS A 83 3.43 -21.12 12.55
N LEU A 84 3.31 -21.67 11.34
CA LEU A 84 3.27 -23.12 11.11
C LEU A 84 4.58 -23.76 11.59
#